data_AF-X6L8Y4-F1
#
_entry.id   AF-X6L8Y4-F1
#
_cell.length_a   1.000
_cell.length_b   1.000
_cell.length_c   1.000
_cell.angle_alpha   90.00
_cell.angle_beta   90.00
_cell.angle_gamma   90.00
#
_symmetry.space_group_name_H-M   'P 1'
#
loop_
_entity.id
_entity.type
_entity.pdbx_description
1 polymer ?
#
loop_
_entity_poly.entity_id
_entity_poly.type
_entity_poly.pdbx_seq_one_letter_code
_entity_poly.pdbx_strand_id
1 'polypeptide(L)'
;MQSGVYHLFTQSHLPWSHRDHPYTRINESTQAIEELQKANANANANVNANVNANANANANANANANANGTVKTLSSLEYDCWQNVRREAFDDTFHHQMLLKFGYLSKEKALLPHLKHNWAIPIRWKSVYGTVGEPLYTHKSDLFCGTLDYLFCNQHFQVVRYLGMPWQTSIPSADVDASTQKGHEKLAADAFPPLPNANYSSDHLALVADIEFTPSTQENVTTATIDQTKSVSPIS
;
A
#
# COMPACT_ATOMS: atom_id res chain seq x y z
N MET A 1 6.65 -8.69 22.40
CA MET A 1 6.56 -7.60 21.40
C MET A 1 6.82 -8.21 20.04
N GLN A 2 5.88 -8.12 19.10
CA GLN A 2 6.11 -8.53 17.72
C GLN A 2 6.85 -7.38 17.03
N SER A 3 8.15 -7.55 16.79
CA SER A 3 8.92 -6.66 15.91
C SER A 3 8.33 -6.79 14.51
N GLY A 4 7.74 -5.70 14.02
CA GLY A 4 7.19 -5.61 12.68
C GLY A 4 8.32 -5.42 11.68
N VAL A 5 8.98 -6.51 11.30
CA VAL A 5 9.79 -6.52 10.07
C VAL A 5 8.79 -6.37 8.92
N TYR A 6 8.66 -5.15 8.38
CA TYR A 6 8.03 -4.96 7.09
C TYR A 6 8.99 -5.52 6.05
N HIS A 7 8.96 -6.83 5.85
CA HIS A 7 9.39 -7.36 4.57
C HIS A 7 8.41 -6.80 3.55
N LEU A 8 8.86 -5.79 2.80
CA LEU A 8 8.24 -5.45 1.53
C LEU A 8 8.58 -6.61 0.57
N PHE A 9 7.95 -7.77 0.79
CA PHE A 9 7.88 -8.79 -0.22
C PHE A 9 7.14 -8.14 -1.39
N THR A 10 7.85 -7.90 -2.48
CA THR A 10 7.27 -7.44 -3.75
C THR A 10 6.35 -8.50 -4.39
N GLN A 11 5.97 -9.55 -3.66
CA GLN A 11 4.73 -10.26 -3.93
C GLN A 11 3.62 -9.50 -3.23
N SER A 12 3.04 -8.56 -3.96
CA SER A 12 2.04 -7.57 -3.57
C SER A 12 0.69 -8.14 -3.10
N HIS A 13 0.64 -9.34 -2.52
CA HIS A 13 -0.56 -9.95 -1.97
C HIS A 13 -0.33 -10.36 -0.52
N LEU A 14 -0.77 -9.50 0.40
CA LEU A 14 -1.07 -9.94 1.75
C LEU A 14 -2.24 -10.96 1.67
N PRO A 15 -2.24 -12.06 2.44
CA PRO A 15 -3.41 -12.92 2.51
C PRO A 15 -4.61 -12.15 3.09
N TRP A 16 -5.82 -12.49 2.66
CA TRP A 16 -7.05 -11.75 2.99
C TRP A 16 -7.36 -11.73 4.50
N SER A 17 -6.86 -12.72 5.24
CA SER A 17 -6.96 -12.81 6.69
C SER A 17 -5.95 -11.93 7.45
N HIS A 18 -5.01 -11.29 6.76
CA HIS A 18 -3.99 -10.46 7.39
C HIS A 18 -4.61 -9.15 7.90
N ARG A 19 -4.27 -8.73 9.12
CA ARG A 19 -4.83 -7.53 9.78
C ARG A 19 -4.57 -6.23 9.00
N ASP A 20 -3.42 -6.13 8.34
CA ASP A 20 -3.06 -4.97 7.53
C ASP A 20 -3.51 -5.07 6.06
N HIS A 21 -4.24 -6.12 5.69
CA HIS A 21 -4.84 -6.19 4.37
C HIS A 21 -5.93 -5.09 4.24
N PRO A 22 -6.04 -4.37 3.11
CA PRO A 22 -7.08 -3.36 2.93
C PRO A 22 -8.51 -3.91 3.17
N TYR A 23 -8.73 -5.19 2.85
CA TYR A 23 -10.00 -5.91 3.09
C TYR A 23 -10.42 -5.98 4.56
N THR A 24 -9.51 -6.28 5.48
CA THR A 24 -9.83 -6.39 6.92
C THR A 24 -10.21 -5.03 7.49
N ARG A 25 -9.57 -3.95 7.03
CA ARG A 25 -9.92 -2.57 7.42
C ARG A 25 -11.28 -2.11 6.88
N ILE A 26 -11.69 -2.61 5.71
CA ILE A 26 -13.01 -2.32 5.12
C ILE A 26 -14.13 -3.05 5.89
N ASN A 27 -13.88 -4.28 6.35
CA ASN A 27 -14.86 -4.99 7.17
C ASN A 27 -15.06 -4.34 8.53
N GLU A 28 -13.98 -3.89 9.19
CA GLU A 28 -14.07 -3.13 10.44
C GLU A 28 -14.84 -1.81 10.26
N SER A 29 -14.60 -1.08 9.16
CA SER A 29 -15.33 0.16 8.89
C SER A 29 -16.80 -0.08 8.53
N THR A 30 -17.11 -1.17 7.82
CA THR A 30 -18.49 -1.55 7.48
C THR A 30 -19.26 -1.97 8.73
N GLN A 31 -18.65 -2.76 9.61
CA GLN A 31 -19.24 -3.11 10.91
C GLN A 31 -19.49 -1.86 11.76
N ALA A 32 -18.53 -0.93 11.82
CA ALA A 32 -18.70 0.34 12.53
C ALA A 32 -19.85 1.18 11.95
N ILE A 33 -20.02 1.20 10.62
CA ILE A 33 -21.15 1.89 9.95
C ILE A 33 -22.48 1.19 10.28
N GLU A 34 -22.54 -0.14 10.27
CA GLU A 34 -23.75 -0.88 10.63
C GLU A 34 -24.15 -0.66 12.10
N GLU A 35 -23.18 -0.62 13.01
CA GLU A 35 -23.42 -0.30 14.43
C GLU A 35 -23.94 1.13 14.61
N LEU A 36 -23.36 2.10 13.90
CA LEU A 36 -23.86 3.48 13.88
C LEU A 36 -25.29 3.56 13.33
N GLN A 37 -25.61 2.82 12.26
CA GLN A 37 -26.96 2.78 11.71
C GLN A 37 -27.97 2.15 12.67
N LYS A 38 -27.60 1.04 13.36
CA LYS A 38 -28.44 0.41 14.39
C LYS A 38 -28.67 1.36 15.57
N ALA A 39 -27.64 2.07 16.02
CA ALA A 39 -27.76 3.08 17.07
C ALA A 39 -28.71 4.21 16.66
N ASN A 40 -28.61 4.68 15.41
CA ASN A 40 -29.47 5.75 14.89
C ASN A 40 -30.93 5.31 14.71
N ALA A 41 -31.16 4.07 14.27
CA ALA A 41 -32.49 3.47 14.20
C ALA A 41 -33.14 3.35 15.59
N ASN A 42 -32.37 2.94 16.61
CA ASN A 42 -32.86 2.88 18.00
C ASN A 42 -33.18 4.27 18.56
N ALA A 43 -32.36 5.28 18.27
CA ALA A 43 -32.64 6.66 18.66
C ALA A 43 -33.94 7.17 18.04
N ASN A 44 -34.15 6.93 16.74
CA ASN A 44 -35.39 7.30 16.04
C ASN A 44 -36.62 6.55 16.55
N ALA A 45 -36.50 5.26 16.88
CA ALA A 45 -37.59 4.49 17.47
C ALA A 45 -38.01 5.08 18.84
N ASN A 46 -37.04 5.54 19.64
CA ASN A 46 -37.31 6.13 20.94
C ASN A 46 -37.95 7.54 20.85
N VAL A 47 -37.54 8.34 19.86
CA VAL A 47 -38.21 9.62 19.54
C VAL A 47 -39.66 9.37 19.10
N ASN A 48 -39.91 8.37 18.26
CA ASN A 48 -41.26 8.07 17.80
C ASN A 48 -42.17 7.54 18.91
N ALA A 49 -41.64 6.74 19.86
CA ALA A 49 -42.40 6.29 21.02
C ALA A 49 -42.82 7.47 21.92
N ASN A 50 -41.95 8.47 22.09
CA ASN A 50 -42.23 9.65 22.91
C ASN A 50 -43.16 10.67 22.22
N VAL A 51 -43.04 10.81 20.88
CA VAL A 51 -43.97 11.62 20.08
C VAL A 51 -45.36 10.99 20.03
N ASN A 52 -45.48 9.66 19.98
CA ASN A 52 -46.79 8.99 19.93
C ASN A 52 -47.52 8.99 21.30
N ALA A 53 -46.80 9.06 22.42
CA ALA A 53 -47.40 9.30 23.74
C ALA A 53 -48.00 10.71 23.87
N ASN A 54 -47.41 11.71 23.19
CA ASN A 54 -47.88 13.09 23.21
C ASN A 54 -48.91 13.39 22.08
N ALA A 55 -48.85 12.67 20.96
CA ALA A 55 -49.80 12.80 19.86
C ALA A 55 -51.16 12.13 20.16
N ASN A 56 -51.20 11.07 20.98
CA ASN A 56 -52.47 10.42 21.36
C ASN A 56 -53.29 11.22 22.40
N ALA A 57 -52.72 12.31 22.94
CA ALA A 57 -53.47 13.31 23.70
C ALA A 57 -54.13 14.37 22.78
N ASN A 58 -53.69 14.50 21.52
CA ASN A 58 -54.15 15.55 20.60
C ASN A 58 -54.81 15.02 19.32
N ALA A 59 -54.77 13.70 19.06
CA ALA A 59 -55.34 13.04 17.87
C ALA A 59 -56.74 12.45 18.07
N ASN A 60 -57.47 12.81 19.14
CA ASN A 60 -58.93 12.61 19.23
C ASN A 60 -59.72 13.83 18.69
N ALA A 61 -59.05 14.76 18.01
CA ALA A 61 -59.65 16.00 17.50
C ALA A 61 -59.58 16.18 15.97
N ASN A 62 -58.89 15.32 15.21
CA ASN A 62 -58.86 15.48 13.76
C ASN A 62 -58.93 14.15 13.03
N ALA A 63 -60.17 13.75 12.80
CA ALA A 63 -60.54 12.78 11.81
C ALA A 63 -59.96 13.14 10.44
N ASN A 64 -59.58 12.10 9.70
CA ASN A 64 -59.96 11.95 8.30
C ASN A 64 -59.55 13.07 7.33
N ALA A 65 -58.32 13.03 6.81
CA ALA A 65 -58.01 13.64 5.52
C ALA A 65 -56.69 13.10 4.92
N ASN A 66 -56.81 12.24 3.89
CA ASN A 66 -55.84 12.03 2.81
C ASN A 66 -54.45 11.44 3.19
N ALA A 67 -53.77 10.62 2.40
CA ALA A 67 -53.88 10.37 0.98
C ALA A 67 -53.37 8.96 0.65
N ASN A 68 -54.07 8.37 -0.29
CA ASN A 68 -53.74 7.18 -1.05
C ASN A 68 -52.41 7.42 -1.80
N GLY A 69 -51.30 6.98 -1.23
CA GLY A 69 -49.97 7.04 -1.85
C GLY A 69 -49.72 5.78 -2.67
N THR A 70 -50.00 5.87 -3.97
CA THR A 70 -49.74 4.87 -5.01
C THR A 70 -48.34 4.24 -4.86
N VAL A 71 -48.28 3.00 -4.38
CA VAL A 71 -47.09 2.18 -4.49
C VAL A 71 -46.95 1.83 -5.98
N LYS A 72 -45.99 2.46 -6.67
CA LYS A 72 -45.60 2.05 -8.01
C LYS A 72 -45.05 0.62 -7.94
N THR A 73 -45.89 -0.34 -8.27
CA THR A 73 -45.45 -1.68 -8.64
C THR A 73 -44.59 -1.55 -9.89
N LEU A 74 -43.28 -1.81 -9.73
CA LEU A 74 -42.38 -1.98 -10.87
C LEU A 74 -42.96 -3.06 -11.77
N SER A 75 -42.91 -2.83 -13.09
CA SER A 75 -43.35 -3.84 -14.05
C SER A 75 -42.52 -5.11 -13.86
N SER A 76 -43.09 -6.31 -14.08
CA SER A 76 -42.33 -7.56 -13.86
C SER A 76 -41.03 -7.60 -14.66
N LEU A 77 -40.98 -6.91 -15.79
CA LEU A 77 -39.79 -6.72 -16.62
C LEU A 77 -38.68 -5.92 -15.92
N GLU A 78 -39.03 -4.87 -15.18
CA GLU A 78 -38.07 -4.08 -14.40
C GLU A 78 -37.57 -4.85 -13.18
N TYR A 79 -38.42 -5.66 -12.56
CA TYR A 79 -38.02 -6.54 -11.47
C TYR A 79 -37.06 -7.64 -11.94
N ASP A 80 -37.36 -8.28 -13.07
CA ASP A 80 -36.50 -9.32 -13.65
C ASP A 80 -35.17 -8.76 -14.15
N CYS A 81 -35.17 -7.55 -14.73
CA CYS A 81 -33.94 -6.82 -15.08
C CYS A 81 -33.09 -6.53 -13.85
N TRP A 82 -33.71 -6.04 -12.76
CA TRP A 82 -33.02 -5.80 -11.49
C TRP A 82 -32.46 -7.07 -10.86
N GLN A 83 -33.21 -8.18 -10.91
CA GLN A 83 -32.75 -9.45 -10.36
C GLN A 83 -31.64 -10.09 -11.19
N ASN A 84 -31.61 -9.89 -12.51
CA ASN A 84 -30.52 -10.37 -13.35
C ASN A 84 -29.24 -9.55 -13.15
N VAL A 85 -29.34 -8.21 -13.09
CA VAL A 85 -28.21 -7.34 -12.73
C VAL A 85 -27.69 -7.67 -11.33
N ARG A 86 -28.58 -7.94 -10.37
CA ARG A 86 -28.19 -8.34 -9.02
C ARG A 86 -27.51 -9.71 -8.99
N ARG A 87 -27.99 -10.68 -9.76
CA ARG A 87 -27.38 -12.03 -9.82
C ARG A 87 -25.98 -12.00 -10.42
N GLU A 88 -25.80 -11.23 -11.50
CA GLU A 88 -24.47 -11.01 -12.10
C GLU A 88 -23.54 -10.20 -11.19
N ALA A 89 -24.08 -9.27 -10.40
CA ALA A 89 -23.32 -8.44 -9.46
C ALA A 89 -22.91 -9.16 -8.17
N PHE A 90 -23.52 -10.30 -7.84
CA PHE A 90 -23.24 -11.05 -6.60
C PHE A 90 -22.42 -12.33 -6.84
N ASP A 91 -22.39 -12.88 -8.06
CA ASP A 91 -21.55 -14.05 -8.41
C ASP A 91 -20.12 -13.69 -8.84
N ASP A 92 -19.77 -12.41 -8.96
CA ASP A 92 -18.38 -12.01 -9.13
C ASP A 92 -18.04 -10.78 -8.29
N THR A 93 -16.95 -10.92 -7.56
CA THR A 93 -16.46 -10.07 -6.46
C THR A 93 -16.55 -8.57 -6.74
N PHE A 94 -16.69 -7.76 -5.68
CA PHE A 94 -16.60 -6.29 -5.68
C PHE A 94 -15.46 -5.70 -6.56
N HIS A 95 -14.39 -6.48 -6.81
CA HIS A 95 -13.36 -6.19 -7.81
C HIS A 95 -13.91 -5.99 -9.23
N HIS A 96 -14.88 -6.79 -9.69
CA HIS A 96 -15.47 -6.68 -11.02
C HIS A 96 -16.20 -5.34 -11.21
N GLN A 97 -16.92 -4.87 -10.19
CA GLN A 97 -17.60 -3.56 -10.21
C GLN A 97 -16.61 -2.39 -10.14
N MET A 98 -15.53 -2.49 -9.35
CA MET A 98 -14.45 -1.51 -9.32
C MET A 98 -13.67 -1.45 -10.64
N LEU A 99 -13.38 -2.60 -11.25
CA LEU A 99 -12.62 -2.69 -12.50
C LEU A 99 -13.45 -2.26 -13.73
N LEU A 100 -14.76 -2.49 -13.74
CA LEU A 100 -15.68 -1.96 -14.76
C LEU A 100 -15.90 -0.45 -14.61
N LYS A 101 -16.10 0.05 -13.38
CA LYS A 101 -16.36 1.48 -13.11
C LYS A 101 -15.19 2.40 -13.50
N PHE A 102 -13.96 1.89 -13.52
CA PHE A 102 -12.76 2.64 -13.94
C PHE A 102 -12.12 2.15 -15.24
N GLY A 103 -12.74 1.21 -15.96
CA GLY A 103 -12.26 0.75 -17.29
C GLY A 103 -10.89 0.05 -17.30
N TYR A 104 -10.45 -0.49 -16.17
CA TYR A 104 -9.09 -1.02 -16.01
C TYR A 104 -8.86 -2.37 -16.72
N LEU A 105 -9.86 -3.26 -16.74
CA LEU A 105 -9.66 -4.63 -17.25
C LEU A 105 -9.43 -4.72 -18.76
N SER A 106 -10.08 -3.91 -19.59
CA SER A 106 -9.95 -4.02 -21.05
C SER A 106 -8.57 -3.61 -21.54
N LYS A 107 -7.99 -2.55 -20.93
CA LYS A 107 -6.63 -2.10 -21.24
C LYS A 107 -5.57 -3.00 -20.62
N GLU A 108 -5.80 -3.49 -19.41
CA GLU A 108 -4.84 -4.37 -18.73
C GLU A 108 -4.81 -5.77 -19.35
N LYS A 109 -5.93 -6.35 -19.81
CA LYS A 109 -5.90 -7.60 -20.61
C LYS A 109 -5.17 -7.45 -21.94
N ALA A 110 -5.21 -6.27 -22.56
CA ALA A 110 -4.42 -5.98 -23.76
C ALA A 110 -2.93 -5.80 -23.43
N LEU A 111 -2.60 -5.26 -22.25
CA LEU A 111 -1.23 -5.07 -21.79
C LEU A 111 -0.64 -6.33 -21.14
N LEU A 112 -1.43 -7.22 -20.55
CA LEU A 112 -1.00 -8.43 -19.83
C LEU A 112 -0.11 -9.37 -20.68
N PRO A 113 -0.39 -9.62 -21.97
CA PRO A 113 0.52 -10.34 -22.86
C PRO A 113 1.88 -9.64 -23.05
N HIS A 114 1.91 -8.30 -22.98
CA HIS A 114 3.12 -7.47 -23.10
C HIS A 114 3.81 -7.21 -21.74
N LEU A 115 3.07 -7.34 -20.64
CA LEU A 115 3.53 -7.32 -19.24
C LEU A 115 3.96 -8.71 -18.76
N LYS A 116 4.01 -9.71 -19.66
CA LYS A 116 4.96 -10.82 -19.54
C LYS A 116 6.37 -10.26 -19.63
N HIS A 117 6.75 -9.42 -18.66
CA HIS A 117 8.14 -9.21 -18.34
C HIS A 117 8.72 -10.60 -18.19
N ASN A 118 9.74 -10.89 -19.00
CA ASN A 118 10.64 -11.98 -18.70
C ASN A 118 11.27 -11.64 -17.35
N TRP A 119 10.62 -12.05 -16.27
CA TRP A 119 11.17 -12.06 -14.90
C TRP A 119 12.47 -12.89 -14.83
N ALA A 120 12.82 -13.57 -15.93
CA ALA A 120 14.12 -14.18 -16.18
C ALA A 120 15.29 -13.19 -16.23
N ILE A 121 15.06 -11.88 -16.39
CA ILE A 121 16.14 -10.88 -16.28
C ILE A 121 16.29 -10.51 -14.81
N PRO A 122 17.41 -10.85 -14.14
CA PRO A 122 17.62 -10.49 -12.75
C PRO A 122 17.62 -8.97 -12.61
N ILE A 123 16.67 -8.42 -11.85
CA ILE A 123 16.68 -7.01 -11.48
C ILE A 123 17.85 -6.82 -10.51
N ARG A 124 18.82 -5.98 -10.89
CA ARG A 124 19.92 -5.62 -10.00
C ARG A 124 19.40 -4.62 -8.98
N TRP A 125 19.23 -5.08 -7.75
CA TRP A 125 18.92 -4.26 -6.59
C TRP A 125 20.22 -3.80 -5.92
N LYS A 126 20.26 -2.54 -5.49
CA LYS A 126 21.33 -1.96 -4.67
C LYS A 126 20.72 -1.33 -3.42
N SER A 127 21.42 -1.42 -2.30
CA SER A 127 21.06 -0.70 -1.10
C SER A 127 21.22 0.80 -1.34
N VAL A 128 20.25 1.58 -0.87
CA VAL A 128 20.31 3.05 -0.90
C VAL A 128 21.50 3.57 -0.10
N TYR A 129 21.83 2.92 1.03
CA TYR A 129 22.94 3.31 1.90
C TYR A 129 24.26 2.63 1.49
N GLY A 130 24.23 1.63 0.61
CA GLY A 130 25.43 0.88 0.22
C GLY A 130 26.52 1.73 -0.47
N THR A 131 26.16 2.88 -1.05
CA THR A 131 27.13 3.79 -1.69
C THR A 131 27.95 4.63 -0.72
N VAL A 132 27.40 4.89 0.47
CA VAL A 132 28.00 5.77 1.50
C VAL A 132 28.49 5.01 2.72
N GLY A 133 28.26 3.69 2.74
CA GLY A 133 28.48 2.84 3.89
C GLY A 133 27.15 2.50 4.54
N GLU A 134 26.88 1.20 4.68
CA GLU A 134 25.72 0.72 5.43
C GLU A 134 25.78 1.27 6.87
N PRO A 135 24.65 1.68 7.45
CA PRO A 135 24.58 2.06 8.86
C PRO A 135 25.17 0.96 9.74
N LEU A 136 25.78 1.34 10.87
CA LEU A 136 26.25 0.37 11.87
C LEU A 136 25.07 -0.40 12.49
N TYR A 137 23.94 0.27 12.66
CA TYR A 137 22.67 -0.35 13.02
C TYR A 137 21.49 0.50 12.55
N THR A 138 20.34 -0.15 12.40
CA THR A 138 19.02 0.50 12.26
C THR A 138 18.13 0.16 13.45
N HIS A 139 18.50 -0.86 14.23
CA HIS A 139 17.85 -1.26 15.47
C HIS A 139 18.88 -1.24 16.62
N LYS A 140 18.51 -0.69 17.79
CA LYS A 140 19.35 -0.73 18.99
C LYS A 140 18.51 -0.87 20.26
N SER A 141 18.72 -1.94 20.99
CA SER A 141 18.21 -2.19 22.34
C SER A 141 19.38 -2.33 23.33
N ASP A 142 19.06 -2.54 24.62
CA ASP A 142 20.08 -2.81 25.64
C ASP A 142 20.86 -4.11 25.39
N LEU A 143 20.29 -5.05 24.65
CA LEU A 143 20.82 -6.40 24.46
C LEU A 143 21.38 -6.64 23.05
N PHE A 144 20.90 -5.88 22.07
CA PHE A 144 21.20 -6.13 20.66
C PHE A 144 21.21 -4.83 19.86
N CYS A 145 22.19 -4.69 18.97
CA CYS A 145 22.20 -3.65 17.95
C CYS A 145 22.64 -4.25 16.62
N GLY A 146 22.02 -3.81 15.53
CA GLY A 146 22.36 -4.27 14.19
C GLY A 146 21.54 -3.61 13.08
N THR A 147 22.00 -3.78 11.85
CA THR A 147 21.35 -3.27 10.63
C THR A 147 20.35 -4.31 10.14
N LEU A 148 19.08 -4.07 10.43
CA LEU A 148 17.97 -4.97 10.14
C LEU A 148 17.04 -4.43 9.05
N ASP A 149 17.07 -3.13 8.82
CA ASP A 149 16.22 -2.43 7.88
C ASP A 149 17.03 -2.06 6.63
N TYR A 150 16.44 -2.24 5.46
CA TYR A 150 17.07 -1.95 4.18
C TYR A 150 16.09 -1.26 3.25
N LEU A 151 16.58 -0.24 2.55
CA LEU A 151 15.89 0.39 1.43
C LEU A 151 16.64 0.04 0.15
N PHE A 152 16.01 -0.74 -0.74
CA PHE A 152 16.61 -1.14 -2.00
C PHE A 152 16.02 -0.35 -3.17
N CYS A 153 16.87 0.02 -4.11
CA CYS A 153 16.46 0.62 -5.38
C CYS A 153 17.13 -0.14 -6.53
N ASN A 154 16.50 -0.12 -7.71
CA ASN A 154 17.07 -0.74 -8.90
C ASN A 154 17.90 0.28 -9.71
N GLN A 155 18.50 -0.18 -10.81
CA GLN A 155 19.34 0.65 -11.68
C GLN A 155 18.62 1.83 -12.37
N HIS A 156 17.29 1.86 -12.40
CA HIS A 156 16.49 2.95 -12.96
C HIS A 156 16.20 4.06 -11.95
N PHE A 157 16.71 3.93 -10.72
CA PHE A 157 16.63 4.97 -9.71
C PHE A 157 18.03 5.42 -9.29
N GLN A 158 18.17 6.74 -9.20
CA GLN A 158 19.32 7.40 -8.61
C GLN A 158 18.96 7.86 -7.20
N VAL A 159 19.83 7.57 -6.24
CA VAL A 159 19.72 8.14 -4.89
C VAL A 159 20.28 9.55 -4.95
N VAL A 160 19.43 10.55 -4.72
CA VAL A 160 19.81 11.97 -4.76
C VAL A 160 20.40 12.40 -3.42
N ARG A 161 19.70 12.04 -2.33
CA ARG A 161 20.12 12.29 -0.95
C ARG A 161 19.49 11.26 -0.03
N TYR A 162 20.05 11.12 1.16
CA TYR A 162 19.53 10.28 2.22
C TYR A 162 19.70 10.98 3.55
N LEU A 163 18.89 10.58 4.53
CA LEU A 163 19.02 11.05 5.89
C LEU A 163 20.08 10.19 6.60
N GLY A 164 21.18 10.80 7.03
CA GLY A 164 22.17 10.11 7.85
C GLY A 164 21.60 9.70 9.21
N MET A 165 22.19 8.66 9.80
CA MET A 165 21.85 8.23 11.15
C MET A 165 22.19 9.32 12.18
N PRO A 166 21.49 9.39 13.33
CA PRO A 166 21.69 10.46 14.31
C PRO A 166 23.15 10.68 14.74
N TRP A 167 23.93 9.61 14.92
CA TRP A 167 25.36 9.68 15.30
C TRP A 167 26.30 10.09 14.16
N GLN A 168 25.85 10.05 12.90
CA GLN A 168 26.68 10.46 11.75
C GLN A 168 26.78 11.98 11.64
N THR A 169 25.83 12.72 12.21
CA THR A 169 25.77 14.20 12.11
C THR A 169 26.82 14.92 12.96
N SER A 170 27.42 14.23 13.93
CA SER A 170 28.35 14.83 14.90
C SER A 170 29.82 14.84 14.47
N ILE A 171 30.15 14.41 13.25
CA ILE A 171 31.55 14.32 12.79
C ILE A 171 31.90 15.57 11.96
N PRO A 172 32.82 16.44 12.41
CA PRO A 172 33.25 17.62 11.66
C PRO A 172 33.84 17.22 10.30
N SER A 173 33.39 17.90 9.24
CA SER A 173 33.70 17.61 7.84
C SER A 173 35.04 18.22 7.37
N ALA A 174 35.82 17.40 6.65
CA ALA A 174 36.69 17.69 5.49
C ALA A 174 38.16 17.26 5.60
N ASP A 175 38.81 17.36 6.75
CA ASP A 175 40.28 17.17 6.83
C ASP A 175 40.74 15.86 7.48
N VAL A 176 39.79 14.99 7.85
CA VAL A 176 40.09 13.74 8.57
C VAL A 176 40.11 12.58 7.59
N ASP A 177 41.14 11.73 7.65
CA ASP A 177 41.21 10.53 6.80
C ASP A 177 40.02 9.57 7.07
N ALA A 178 39.65 8.78 6.06
CA ALA A 178 38.49 7.89 6.11
C ALA A 178 38.55 6.84 7.25
N SER A 179 39.76 6.44 7.67
CA SER A 179 39.91 5.45 8.75
C SER A 179 39.60 6.05 10.12
N THR A 180 40.07 7.28 10.35
CA THR A 180 39.81 8.05 11.55
C THR A 180 38.32 8.44 11.63
N GLN A 181 37.71 8.81 10.49
CA GLN A 181 36.27 9.08 10.41
C GLN A 181 35.44 7.87 10.84
N LYS A 182 35.78 6.67 10.37
CA LYS A 182 35.09 5.42 10.75
C LYS A 182 35.25 5.09 12.23
N GLY A 183 36.41 5.40 12.81
CA GLY A 183 36.64 5.25 14.26
C GLY A 183 35.75 6.17 15.09
N HIS A 184 35.64 7.45 14.69
CA HIS A 184 34.77 8.42 15.35
C HIS A 184 33.29 8.05 15.22
N GLU A 185 32.86 7.58 14.05
CA GLU A 185 31.49 7.12 13.85
C GLU A 185 31.14 5.95 14.76
N LYS A 186 32.03 4.96 14.88
CA LYS A 186 31.82 3.82 15.79
C LYS A 186 31.69 4.28 17.24
N LEU A 187 32.57 5.18 17.70
CA LEU A 187 32.50 5.71 19.07
C LEU A 187 31.19 6.46 19.33
N ALA A 188 30.74 7.28 18.38
CA ALA A 188 29.47 7.99 18.49
C ALA A 188 28.27 7.03 18.46
N ALA A 189 28.32 6.01 17.61
CA ALA A 189 27.28 4.98 17.51
C ALA A 189 27.20 4.10 18.77
N ASP A 190 28.35 3.81 19.41
CA ASP A 190 28.42 3.09 20.67
C ASP A 190 27.81 3.93 21.81
N ALA A 191 28.08 5.24 21.84
CA ALA A 191 27.56 6.19 22.83
C ALA A 191 26.07 6.55 22.66
N PHE A 192 25.48 6.30 21.49
CA PHE A 192 24.06 6.56 21.24
C PHE A 192 23.17 5.66 22.14
N PRO A 193 22.15 6.20 22.82
CA PRO A 193 21.37 5.42 23.78
C PRO A 193 20.54 4.32 23.12
N PRO A 194 20.22 3.25 23.85
CA PRO A 194 19.22 2.25 23.45
C PRO A 194 17.86 2.85 23.10
N LEU A 195 17.10 2.14 22.26
CA LEU A 195 15.80 2.51 21.74
C LEU A 195 14.72 1.48 22.17
N PRO A 196 13.46 1.89 22.35
CA PRO A 196 12.97 3.28 22.35
C PRO A 196 13.47 4.06 23.58
N ASN A 197 13.46 5.39 23.50
CA ASN A 197 13.80 6.29 24.62
C ASN A 197 12.98 7.60 24.53
N ALA A 198 13.29 8.58 25.38
CA ALA A 198 12.56 9.85 25.45
C ALA A 198 12.54 10.64 24.11
N ASN A 199 13.54 10.44 23.25
CA ASN A 199 13.66 11.13 21.97
C ASN A 199 13.20 10.28 20.77
N TYR A 200 13.09 8.96 20.95
CA TYR A 200 12.78 8.01 19.88
C TYR A 200 11.75 6.99 20.36
N SER A 201 10.55 7.04 19.80
CA SER A 201 9.42 6.19 20.23
C SER A 201 9.45 4.77 19.67
N SER A 202 10.42 4.43 18.83
CA SER A 202 10.59 3.13 18.16
C SER A 202 11.96 2.56 18.50
N ASP A 203 12.08 1.23 18.57
CA ASP A 203 13.34 0.49 18.66
C ASP A 203 14.13 0.43 17.33
N HIS A 204 13.50 0.88 16.25
CA HIS A 204 14.09 1.05 14.92
C HIS A 204 14.21 2.53 14.52
N LEU A 205 15.27 2.85 13.77
CA LEU A 205 15.52 4.14 13.14
C LEU A 205 14.97 4.15 11.72
N ALA A 206 14.33 5.26 11.35
CA ALA A 206 13.76 5.41 10.03
C ALA A 206 14.85 5.56 8.96
N LEU A 207 14.73 4.78 7.87
CA LEU A 207 15.50 4.97 6.66
C LEU A 207 14.75 5.95 5.75
N VAL A 208 15.38 7.07 5.42
CA VAL A 208 14.78 8.10 4.54
C VAL A 208 15.73 8.41 3.40
N ALA A 209 15.20 8.45 2.18
CA ALA A 209 15.96 8.83 1.00
C ALA A 209 15.08 9.49 -0.05
N ASP A 210 15.69 10.41 -0.77
CA ASP A 210 15.13 10.99 -1.99
C ASP A 210 15.73 10.22 -3.17
N ILE A 211 14.83 9.64 -3.95
CA ILE A 211 15.17 8.88 -5.15
C ILE A 211 14.58 9.57 -6.37
N GLU A 212 15.40 9.67 -7.42
CA GLU A 212 15.00 10.20 -8.71
C GLU A 212 14.94 9.06 -9.73
N PHE A 213 13.89 9.06 -10.54
CA PHE A 213 13.76 8.09 -11.62
C PHE A 213 14.63 8.53 -12.80
N THR A 214 15.59 7.69 -13.15
CA THR A 214 16.43 7.87 -14.33
C THR A 214 15.93 6.92 -15.42
N PRO A 215 15.10 7.39 -16.37
CA PRO A 215 14.68 6.54 -17.47
C PRO A 215 15.93 6.06 -18.19
N SER A 216 16.08 4.74 -18.31
CA SER A 216 17.06 4.20 -19.24
C SER A 216 16.65 4.73 -20.60
N THR A 217 17.49 5.55 -21.24
CA THR A 217 17.39 5.76 -22.68
C THR A 217 17.36 4.36 -23.23
N GLN A 218 16.21 3.96 -23.78
CA GLN A 218 16.06 2.66 -24.42
C GLN A 218 17.24 2.61 -25.37
N GLU A 219 18.25 1.77 -25.07
CA GLU A 219 19.40 1.65 -25.94
C GLU A 219 18.75 1.38 -27.28
N ASN A 220 18.92 2.31 -28.22
CA ASN A 220 18.51 2.08 -29.59
C ASN A 220 19.24 0.80 -29.90
N VAL A 221 18.50 -0.32 -29.91
CA VAL A 221 19.03 -1.62 -30.27
C VAL A 221 19.35 -1.40 -31.72
N THR A 222 20.55 -0.86 -31.98
CA THR A 222 21.12 -0.72 -33.29
C THR A 222 21.03 -2.12 -33.79
N THR A 223 20.12 -2.32 -34.74
CA THR A 223 19.84 -3.57 -35.38
C THR A 223 21.20 -4.04 -35.85
N ALA A 224 21.85 -4.89 -35.07
CA ALA A 224 23.11 -5.46 -35.44
C ALA A 224 22.74 -6.24 -36.69
N THR A 225 23.11 -5.68 -37.84
CA THR A 225 22.94 -6.30 -39.15
C THR A 225 23.52 -7.69 -38.96
N ILE A 226 22.65 -8.69 -38.88
CA ILE A 226 23.05 -10.09 -38.78
C ILE A 226 23.68 -10.35 -40.13
N ASP A 227 24.99 -10.18 -40.21
CA ASP A 227 25.78 -10.47 -41.39
C ASP A 227 25.80 -12.00 -41.52
N GLN A 228 24.78 -12.54 -42.22
CA GLN A 228 24.62 -13.97 -42.49
C GLN A 228 25.60 -14.44 -43.59
N THR A 229 26.87 -14.04 -43.54
CA THR A 229 27.89 -14.69 -44.37
C THR A 229 28.27 -16.04 -43.74
N LYS A 230 27.35 -17.00 -43.87
CA LYS A 230 27.63 -18.42 -43.71
C LYS A 230 28.58 -18.82 -44.86
N SER A 231 29.89 -18.79 -44.61
CA SER A 231 30.86 -19.43 -45.50
C SER A 231 30.67 -20.94 -45.39
N VAL A 232 30.02 -21.54 -46.38
CA VAL A 232 29.96 -23.00 -46.54
C VAL A 232 31.32 -23.46 -47.04
N SER A 233 32.10 -24.12 -46.17
CA SER A 233 33.32 -24.81 -46.59
C SER A 233 32.95 -26.06 -47.41
N PRO A 234 33.62 -26.35 -48.54
CA PRO A 234 33.37 -27.55 -49.31
C PRO A 234 33.93 -28.78 -48.58
N ILE A 235 33.13 -29.84 -48.54
CA ILE A 235 33.51 -31.16 -48.04
C ILE A 235 34.45 -31.79 -49.07
N SER A 236 35.65 -32.15 -48.64
CA SER A 236 36.63 -32.98 -49.36
C SER A 236 36.47 -34.44 -49.00
#